data_AF-A0A3D2I3L6-F1
#
_entry.id   AF-A0A3D2I3L6-F1
#
_cell.length_a   1.000
_cell.length_b   1.000
_cell.length_c   1.000
_cell.angle_alpha   90.00
_cell.angle_beta   90.00
_cell.angle_gamma   90.00
#
_symmetry.space_group_name_H-M   'P 1'
#
loop_
_entity.id
_entity.type
_entity.pdbx_description
1 polymer ?
#
loop_
_entity_poly.entity_id
_entity_poly.type
_entity_poly.pdbx_seq_one_letter_code
_entity_poly.pdbx_strand_id
1 'polypeptide(L)'
;MSNFVSQISKCDADFVKSFVNFVNGKMSSKNNTGKELAKAHRYLQQEMFEVFFCFMKELAYNYKNGRYDARNEMAARFSAEAYQRLIECDFVFDPNFPNH
;
A
#
# COMPACT_ATOMS: atom_id res chain seq x y z
N MET A 1 17.93 10.91 -4.51
CA MET A 1 16.63 11.32 -3.95
C MET A 1 15.69 11.48 -5.13
N SER A 2 14.76 10.54 -5.35
CA SER A 2 13.85 10.59 -6.51
C SER A 2 12.73 11.58 -6.25
N ASN A 3 12.60 12.56 -7.14
CA ASN A 3 11.52 13.54 -7.15
C ASN A 3 10.18 12.85 -7.42
N PHE A 4 9.38 12.62 -6.38
CA PHE A 4 7.95 12.31 -6.53
C PHE A 4 7.22 13.62 -6.81
N VAL A 5 6.94 13.91 -8.08
CA VAL A 5 5.97 14.95 -8.45
C VAL A 5 4.61 14.30 -8.54
N SER A 6 3.92 14.23 -7.40
CA SER A 6 2.48 14.41 -7.36
C SER A 6 2.21 15.44 -6.25
N GLN A 7 1.50 16.51 -6.57
CA GLN A 7 1.12 17.50 -5.54
C GLN A 7 0.00 16.91 -4.69
N ILE A 8 0.35 15.98 -3.80
CA ILE A 8 -0.53 15.56 -2.71
C ILE A 8 -0.73 16.73 -1.74
N SER A 9 -1.82 16.73 -0.98
CA SER A 9 -2.07 17.81 -0.02
C SER A 9 -0.97 17.86 1.04
N LYS A 10 -0.82 19.00 1.72
CA LYS A 10 0.12 19.10 2.84
C LYS A 10 -0.16 18.03 3.91
N CYS A 11 -1.44 17.78 4.20
CA CYS A 11 -1.86 16.77 5.17
C CYS A 11 -1.41 15.36 4.75
N ASP A 12 -1.56 15.00 3.47
CA ASP A 12 -1.14 13.69 2.96
C ASP A 12 0.38 13.55 3.01
N ALA A 13 1.11 14.61 2.66
CA ALA A 13 2.57 14.61 2.73
C ALA A 13 3.08 14.44 4.17
N ASP A 14 2.43 15.12 5.13
CA ASP A 14 2.75 15.00 6.55
C ASP A 14 2.45 13.58 7.08
N PHE A 15 1.36 12.96 6.62
CA PHE A 15 1.04 11.56 6.92
C PHE A 15 2.08 10.60 6.35
N VAL A 16 2.41 10.70 5.06
CA VAL A 16 3.44 9.86 4.40
C VAL A 16 4.77 9.97 5.15
N LYS A 17 5.20 11.19 5.47
CA LYS A 17 6.43 11.43 6.24
C LYS A 17 6.38 10.77 7.61
N SER A 18 5.24 10.87 8.31
CA SER A 18 5.07 10.29 9.63
C SER A 18 5.09 8.76 9.58
N PHE A 19 4.39 8.17 8.61
CA PHE A 19 4.33 6.73 8.40
C PHE A 19 5.70 6.16 8.02
N VAL A 20 6.42 6.78 7.09
CA VAL A 20 7.79 6.36 6.69
C VAL A 20 8.74 6.42 7.88
N ASN A 21 8.73 7.51 8.65
CA ASN A 21 9.55 7.61 9.86
C ASN A 21 9.18 6.55 10.89
N PHE A 22 7.90 6.18 10.99
CA PHE A 22 7.45 5.16 11.91
C PHE A 22 8.00 3.77 11.53
N VAL A 23 7.85 3.37 10.26
CA VAL A 23 8.34 2.07 9.78
C VAL A 23 9.86 2.01 9.68
N ASN A 24 10.54 3.15 9.50
CA ASN A 24 12.00 3.29 9.47
C ASN A 24 12.62 3.46 10.87
N GLY A 25 12.26 2.59 11.81
CA GLY A 25 12.99 2.43 13.07
C GLY A 25 12.32 2.98 14.34
N LYS A 26 11.19 3.70 14.27
CA LYS A 26 10.43 4.04 15.49
C LYS A 26 9.50 2.91 15.95
N MET A 27 9.00 2.09 15.02
CA MET A 27 8.14 0.95 15.31
C MET A 27 8.97 -0.25 15.77
N SER A 28 8.61 -0.83 16.93
CA SER A 28 9.28 -2.00 17.48
C SER A 28 8.81 -3.33 16.87
N SER A 29 7.52 -3.50 16.59
CA SER A 29 6.96 -4.75 16.05
C SER A 29 5.76 -4.51 15.12
N LYS A 30 5.94 -4.83 13.83
CA LYS A 30 4.88 -4.76 12.80
C LYS A 30 3.67 -5.63 13.16
N ASN A 31 3.91 -6.82 13.72
CA ASN A 31 2.86 -7.76 14.10
C ASN A 31 1.97 -7.20 15.22
N ASN A 32 2.59 -6.71 16.31
CA ASN A 32 1.84 -6.16 17.42
C ASN A 32 1.09 -4.88 17.01
N THR A 33 1.72 -4.01 16.23
CA THR A 33 1.03 -2.83 15.68
C THR A 33 -0.19 -3.23 14.87
N GLY A 34 -0.09 -4.20 13.96
CA GLY A 34 -1.24 -4.68 13.18
C GLY A 34 -2.39 -5.19 14.05
N LYS A 35 -2.08 -5.96 15.11
CA LYS A 35 -3.09 -6.44 16.07
C LYS A 35 -3.82 -5.30 16.79
N GLU A 36 -3.10 -4.25 17.18
CA GLU A 36 -3.71 -3.10 17.85
C GLU A 36 -4.53 -2.24 16.87
N LEU A 37 -4.09 -2.07 15.61
CA LEU A 37 -4.88 -1.38 14.58
C LEU A 37 -6.23 -2.08 14.35
N ALA A 38 -6.25 -3.41 14.40
CA ALA A 38 -7.48 -4.23 14.30
C ALA A 38 -8.42 -4.11 15.51
N LYS A 39 -8.05 -3.36 16.56
CA LYS A 39 -8.92 -3.03 17.71
C LYS A 39 -9.48 -1.61 17.65
N ALA A 40 -9.05 -0.78 16.70
CA ALA A 40 -9.59 0.57 16.52
C ALA A 40 -11.10 0.54 16.23
N HIS A 41 -11.78 1.68 16.34
CA HIS A 41 -13.18 1.77 15.92
C HIS A 41 -13.35 1.38 14.44
N ARG A 42 -14.42 0.64 14.11
CA ARG A 42 -14.66 0.08 12.77
C ARG A 42 -14.55 1.10 11.64
N TYR A 43 -15.01 2.33 11.88
CA TYR A 43 -14.84 3.44 10.93
C TYR A 43 -13.36 3.67 10.59
N LEU A 44 -12.50 3.82 11.61
CA LEU A 44 -11.07 4.01 11.39
C LEU A 44 -10.40 2.77 10.79
N GLN A 45 -10.89 1.56 11.10
CA GLN A 45 -10.39 0.35 10.45
C GLN A 45 -10.61 0.37 8.94
N GLN A 46 -11.78 0.84 8.50
CA GLN A 46 -12.09 1.04 7.08
C GLN A 46 -11.13 2.05 6.44
N GLU A 47 -10.97 3.23 7.04
CA GLU A 47 -10.06 4.27 6.53
C GLU A 47 -8.60 3.76 6.41
N MET A 48 -8.12 3.05 7.43
CA MET A 48 -6.78 2.46 7.40
C MET A 48 -6.63 1.38 6.33
N PHE A 49 -7.68 0.57 6.13
CA PHE A 49 -7.70 -0.45 5.09
C PHE A 49 -7.67 0.19 3.70
N GLU A 50 -8.39 1.28 3.46
CA GLU A 50 -8.38 1.99 2.17
C GLU A 50 -7.00 2.55 1.83
N VAL A 51 -6.30 3.12 2.82
CA VAL A 51 -4.89 3.55 2.66
C VAL A 51 -3.99 2.37 2.28
N PHE A 52 -4.12 1.25 2.99
CA PHE A 52 -3.39 0.01 2.67
C PHE A 52 -3.72 -0.48 1.26
N PHE A 53 -5.00 -0.47 0.89
CA PHE A 53 -5.48 -0.98 -0.39
C PHE A 53 -4.96 -0.14 -1.57
N CYS A 54 -4.97 1.19 -1.46
CA CYS A 54 -4.37 2.09 -2.44
C CYS A 54 -2.84 1.87 -2.56
N PHE A 55 -2.15 1.69 -1.44
CA PHE A 55 -0.72 1.37 -1.45
C PHE A 55 -0.43 0.02 -2.12
N MET A 56 -1.23 -1.01 -1.82
CA MET A 56 -1.15 -2.33 -2.46
C MET A 56 -1.37 -2.21 -3.98
N LYS A 57 -2.39 -1.46 -4.42
CA LYS A 57 -2.63 -1.18 -5.85
C LYS A 57 -1.38 -0.59 -6.52
N GLU A 58 -0.76 0.44 -5.96
CA GLU A 58 0.45 1.04 -6.55
C GLU A 58 1.63 0.06 -6.63
N LEU A 59 1.81 -0.78 -5.60
CA LEU A 59 2.81 -1.84 -5.65
C LEU A 59 2.53 -2.89 -6.72
N ALA A 60 1.26 -3.23 -6.93
CA ALA A 60 0.82 -4.14 -7.99
C ALA A 60 1.15 -3.58 -9.38
N TYR A 61 0.82 -2.30 -9.63
CA TYR A 61 1.18 -1.61 -10.88
C TYR A 61 2.70 -1.54 -11.07
N ASN A 62 3.45 -1.26 -10.01
CA ASN A 62 4.90 -1.24 -10.06
C ASN A 62 5.46 -2.61 -10.44
N TYR A 63 4.93 -3.70 -9.88
CA TYR A 63 5.33 -5.06 -10.23
C TYR A 63 5.09 -5.36 -11.71
N LYS A 64 3.86 -5.15 -12.21
CA LYS A 64 3.48 -5.42 -13.60
C LYS A 64 4.29 -4.60 -14.61
N ASN A 65 4.73 -3.40 -14.21
CA ASN A 65 5.54 -2.51 -15.06
C ASN A 65 7.06 -2.66 -14.84
N GLY A 66 7.52 -3.64 -14.06
CA GLY A 66 8.95 -3.83 -13.78
C GLY A 66 9.61 -2.71 -12.96
N ARG A 67 8.82 -1.91 -12.22
CA ARG A 67 9.27 -0.78 -11.38
C ARG A 67 9.51 -1.19 -9.93
N TYR A 68 10.35 -2.20 -9.73
CA TYR A 68 10.74 -2.70 -8.40
C TYR A 68 12.18 -3.21 -8.43
N ASP A 69 12.75 -3.48 -7.26
CA ASP A 69 14.06 -4.12 -7.14
C ASP A 69 14.05 -5.19 -6.04
N ALA A 70 15.17 -5.87 -5.84
CA ALA A 70 15.30 -6.97 -4.88
C ALA A 70 14.86 -6.62 -3.44
N ARG A 71 14.88 -5.33 -3.05
CA ARG A 71 14.50 -4.89 -1.70
C ARG A 71 12.99 -4.89 -1.47
N ASN A 72 12.19 -4.66 -2.52
CA ASN A 72 10.73 -4.58 -2.42
C ASN A 72 9.99 -5.59 -3.31
N GLU A 73 10.70 -6.46 -4.04
CA GLU A 73 10.13 -7.44 -4.96
C GLU A 73 9.03 -8.29 -4.31
N MET A 74 9.26 -8.83 -3.11
CA MET A 74 8.25 -9.64 -2.43
C MET A 74 6.95 -8.86 -2.20
N ALA A 75 7.04 -7.62 -1.74
CA ALA A 75 5.88 -6.77 -1.51
C ALA A 75 5.17 -6.42 -2.82
N ALA A 76 5.92 -6.09 -3.87
CA ALA A 76 5.40 -5.77 -5.20
C ALA A 76 4.66 -6.98 -5.81
N ARG A 77 5.30 -8.16 -5.79
CA ARG A 77 4.72 -9.42 -6.29
C ARG A 77 3.45 -9.80 -5.53
N PHE A 78 3.49 -9.82 -4.20
CA PHE A 78 2.32 -10.21 -3.40
C PHE A 78 1.16 -9.24 -3.61
N SER A 79 1.45 -7.96 -3.76
CA SER A 79 0.43 -6.96 -4.08
C SER A 79 -0.19 -7.21 -5.45
N ALA A 80 0.61 -7.56 -6.47
CA ALA A 80 0.12 -7.89 -7.79
C ALA A 80 -0.80 -9.12 -7.80
N GLU A 81 -0.39 -10.20 -7.12
CA GLU A 81 -1.19 -11.42 -7.00
C GLU A 81 -2.52 -11.16 -6.28
N ALA A 82 -2.47 -10.46 -5.14
CA ALA A 82 -3.68 -10.13 -4.38
C ALA A 82 -4.62 -9.21 -5.16
N TYR A 83 -4.09 -8.16 -5.79
CA TYR A 83 -4.89 -7.20 -6.55
C TYR A 83 -5.51 -7.85 -7.80
N GLN A 84 -4.75 -8.67 -8.53
CA GLN A 84 -5.25 -9.45 -9.66
C GLN A 84 -6.40 -10.36 -9.23
N ARG A 85 -6.26 -11.07 -8.11
CA ARG A 85 -7.31 -11.97 -7.60
C ARG A 85 -8.59 -11.22 -7.26
N LEU A 86 -8.49 -10.01 -6.73
CA LEU A 86 -9.66 -9.17 -6.43
C LEU A 86 -10.38 -8.70 -7.71
N ILE A 87 -9.63 -8.46 -8.80
CA ILE A 87 -10.22 -8.16 -10.12
C ILE A 87 -10.91 -9.41 -10.69
N GLU A 88 -10.26 -10.57 -10.65
CA GLU A 88 -10.83 -11.84 -11.15
C GLU A 88 -12.08 -12.30 -10.41
N CYS A 89 -12.26 -11.86 -9.15
CA CYS A 89 -13.45 -12.13 -8.35
C CYS A 89 -14.55 -11.06 -8.54
N ASP A 90 -14.37 -10.09 -9.44
CA ASP A 90 -15.26 -8.93 -9.61
C ASP A 90 -15.44 -8.06 -8.36
N PHE A 91 -14.53 -8.17 -7.37
CA PHE A 91 -14.54 -7.29 -6.19
C PHE A 91 -13.95 -5.91 -6.49
N VAL A 92 -13.11 -5.82 -7.52
CA VAL A 92 -12.44 -4.59 -7.96
C VAL A 92 -12.58 -4.47 -9.46
N PHE A 93 -13.07 -3.33 -9.94
CA PHE A 93 -13.06 -3.00 -11.36
C PHE A 93 -11.88 -2.07 -11.66
N ASP A 94 -10.85 -2.58 -12.33
CA ASP A 94 -9.74 -1.77 -12.85
C ASP A 94 -9.33 -2.25 -14.25
N PRO A 95 -9.91 -1.69 -15.33
CA PRO A 95 -9.62 -2.10 -16.70
C PRO A 95 -8.22 -1.72 -17.17
N ASN A 96 -7.50 -0.86 -16.45
CA ASN A 96 -6.15 -0.42 -16.81
C ASN A 96 -5.06 -1.26 -16.14
N PHE A 97 -5.43 -2.17 -15.24
CA PHE A 97 -4.46 -3.04 -14.60
C PHE A 97 -3.88 -4.01 -15.64
N PRO A 98 -2.55 -4.09 -15.81
CA PRO A 98 -1.97 -4.91 -16.87
C PRO A 98 -2.30 -6.40 -16.70
N ASN A 99 -3.06 -6.93 -17.66
CA ASN A 99 -3.32 -8.36 -17.78
C ASN A 99 -2.01 -9.09 -18.15
N HIS A 100 -1.91 -10.35 -17.71
CA HIS A 100 -0.80 -11.23 -18.08
C HIS A 100 -0.79 -11.54 -19.58
#